data_AF-A0A0Q5SNQ3-F1
#
_entry.id   AF-A0A0Q5SNQ3-F1
#
_cell.length_a   1.000
_cell.length_b   1.000
_cell.length_c   1.000
_cell.angle_alpha   90.00
_cell.angle_beta   90.00
_cell.angle_gamma   90.00
#
_symmetry.space_group_name_H-M   'P 1'
#
loop_
_entity.id
_entity.type
_entity.pdbx_description
1 polymer ?
#
loop_
_entity_poly.entity_id
_entity_poly.type
_entity_poly.pdbx_seq_one_letter_code
_entity_poly.pdbx_strand_id
1 'polypeptide(L)' 'METYVVELTHDKALQLLRDLEALNVIRIHQNEERTAPGLSSKYRGTLTKEEGKALSKHISQTRSEWTGI' A
#
# COMPACT_ATOMS: atom_id res chain seq x y z
N MET A 1 3.77 19.48 21.46
CA MET A 1 2.71 19.17 20.50
C MET A 1 2.22 17.78 20.83
N GLU A 2 1.02 17.67 21.37
CA GLU A 2 0.43 16.39 21.78
C GLU A 2 -0.53 15.93 20.69
N THR A 3 -0.37 14.70 20.22
CA THR A 3 -1.19 14.13 19.15
C THR A 3 -1.98 12.97 19.74
N TYR A 4 -3.31 13.08 19.69
CA TYR A 4 -4.21 12.04 20.15
C TYR A 4 -4.84 11.35 18.94
N VAL A 5 -4.85 10.02 18.97
CA VAL A 5 -5.56 9.20 17.97
C VAL A 5 -6.98 9.00 18.48
N VAL A 6 -7.96 9.39 17.67
CA VAL A 6 -9.38 9.24 17.98
C VAL A 6 -10.05 8.33 16.96
N GLU A 7 -10.89 7.42 17.44
CA GLU A 7 -11.72 6.57 16.59
C GLU A 7 -13.08 7.25 16.34
N LEU A 8 -13.50 7.27 15.09
CA LEU A 8 -14.82 7.76 14.69
C LEU A 8 -15.87 6.68 14.97
N THR A 9 -16.56 6.78 16.10
CA THR A 9 -17.61 5.83 16.49
C THR A 9 -18.95 6.08 15.78
N HIS A 10 -19.13 7.26 15.19
CA HIS A 10 -20.36 7.65 14.51
C HIS A 10 -20.08 8.57 13.32
N ASP A 11 -20.86 8.43 12.24
CA ASP A 11 -20.71 9.19 10.99
C ASP A 11 -20.75 10.72 11.20
N LYS A 12 -21.59 11.18 12.14
CA LYS A 12 -21.69 12.61 12.53
C LYS A 12 -20.44 13.14 13.24
N ALA A 13 -19.60 12.27 13.80
CA ALA A 13 -18.40 12.70 14.52
C ALA A 13 -17.38 13.35 13.58
N LEU A 14 -17.37 12.96 12.30
CA LEU A 14 -16.49 13.56 11.28
C LEU A 14 -16.84 15.04 11.05
N GLN A 15 -18.12 15.37 11.02
CA GLN A 15 -18.58 16.75 10.88
C GLN A 15 -18.23 17.57 12.12
N LEU A 16 -18.42 17.00 13.31
CA LEU A 16 -18.02 17.65 14.57
C LEU A 16 -16.51 17.95 14.64
N LEU A 17 -15.67 17.02 14.17
CA LEU A 17 -14.22 17.23 14.10
C LEU A 17 -13.86 18.35 13.12
N ARG A 18 -14.54 18.43 11.98
CA ARG A 18 -14.35 19.54 11.02
C ARG A 18 -14.79 20.88 11.59
N ASP A 19 -15.88 20.91 12.35
CA ASP A 19 -16.33 22.13 13.02
C ASP A 19 -15.31 22.59 14.08
N LEU A 20 -14.72 21.65 14.83
CA LEU A 20 -13.63 21.93 15.78
C LEU A 20 -12.34 22.38 15.08
N GLU A 21 -12.06 21.87 13.88
CA GLU A 21 -10.96 22.34 13.05
C GLU A 21 -11.19 23.76 12.53
N ALA A 22 -12.42 24.09 12.11
CA ALA A 22 -12.79 25.45 11.70
C ALA A 22 -12.64 26.46 12.85
N LEU A 23 -12.84 26.02 14.09
CA LEU A 23 -12.60 26.79 15.30
C LEU A 23 -11.11 26.82 15.73
N ASN A 24 -10.20 26.22 14.96
CA ASN A 24 -8.76 26.09 15.25
C ASN A 24 -8.43 25.39 16.59
N VAL A 25 -9.35 24.59 17.11
CA VAL A 25 -9.15 23.85 18.38
C VAL A 25 -8.33 22.58 18.15
N ILE A 26 -8.56 21.91 17.02
CA ILE A 26 -7.86 20.69 16.61
C ILE A 26 -7.40 20.81 15.17
N ARG A 27 -6.41 19.99 14.79
CA ARG A 27 -5.96 19.88 13.40
C ARG A 27 -6.12 18.44 12.95
N ILE A 28 -6.89 18.21 11.90
CA ILE A 28 -7.13 16.86 11.40
C ILE A 28 -5.95 16.46 10.52
N HIS A 29 -5.11 15.57 11.03
CA HIS A 29 -4.07 14.94 10.25
C HIS A 29 -4.67 13.74 9.52
N GLN A 30 -5.14 13.95 8.29
CA GLN A 30 -5.41 12.83 7.39
C GLN A 30 -4.08 12.14 7.12
N ASN A 31 -3.85 11.03 7.81
CA ASN A 31 -2.87 10.07 7.35
C ASN A 31 -3.48 9.46 6.08
N GLU A 32 -3.31 10.14 4.94
CA GLU A 32 -3.36 9.45 3.67
C GLU A 32 -2.34 8.32 3.83
N GLU A 33 -2.84 7.11 4.05
CA GLU A 33 -2.05 5.92 3.84
C GLU A 33 -1.60 6.05 2.40
N ARG A 34 -0.38 6.60 2.22
CA ARG A 34 0.38 6.48 1.00
C ARG A 34 0.50 4.99 0.85
N THR A 35 -0.44 4.40 0.12
CA THR A 35 -0.43 3.01 -0.29
C THR A 35 0.97 2.81 -0.83
N ALA A 36 1.81 2.18 -0.03
CA ALA A 36 3.23 2.08 -0.34
C ALA A 36 3.26 1.50 -1.75
N PRO A 37 3.81 2.21 -2.75
CA PRO A 37 3.65 1.82 -4.14
C PRO A 37 4.05 0.37 -4.22
N GLY A 38 3.09 -0.49 -4.58
CA GLY A 38 3.24 -1.93 -4.46
C GLY A 38 4.58 -2.33 -5.04
N LEU A 39 5.27 -3.31 -4.43
CA LEU A 39 6.63 -3.69 -4.84
C LEU A 39 6.75 -3.89 -6.37
N SER A 40 5.66 -4.30 -7.02
CA SER A 40 5.48 -4.35 -8.47
C SER A 40 5.81 -3.04 -9.22
N SER A 41 5.50 -1.88 -8.65
CA SER A 41 5.82 -0.56 -9.20
C SER A 41 7.32 -0.23 -9.10
N LYS A 42 8.00 -0.71 -8.05
CA LYS A 42 9.45 -0.51 -7.88
C LYS A 42 10.28 -1.30 -8.90
N TYR A 43 9.78 -2.47 -9.30
CA TYR A 43 10.47 -3.36 -10.25
C TYR A 43 9.87 -3.29 -11.68
N ARG A 44 8.99 -2.32 -11.95
CA ARG A 44 8.41 -2.13 -13.28
C ARG A 44 9.49 -1.59 -14.23
N GLY A 45 9.89 -2.42 -15.20
CA GLY A 45 10.88 -2.06 -16.22
C GLY A 45 12.34 -2.36 -15.86
N THR A 46 12.62 -2.93 -14.68
CA THR A 46 13.98 -3.36 -14.31
C THR A 46 14.37 -4.70 -14.95
N LEU A 47 13.40 -5.49 -15.41
CA LEU A 47 13.63 -6.76 -16.09
C LEU A 47 13.32 -6.61 -17.58
N THR A 48 14.32 -6.87 -18.43
CA THR A 48 14.12 -6.92 -19.88
C THR A 48 13.28 -8.15 -20.24
N LYS A 49 12.54 -8.07 -21.37
CA LYS A 49 11.66 -9.16 -21.82
C LYS A 49 12.41 -10.48 -22.03
N GLU A 50 13.69 -10.40 -22.39
CA GLU A 50 14.55 -11.54 -22.68
C GLU A 50 14.96 -12.27 -21.40
N GLU A 51 15.43 -11.53 -20.39
CA GLU A 51 15.78 -12.06 -19.07
C GLU A 51 14.58 -12.68 -18.36
N GLY A 52 13.41 -12.04 -18.46
CA GLY A 52 12.16 -12.58 -17.90
C GLY A 52 11.73 -13.89 -18.57
N LYS A 53 11.95 -14.04 -19.88
CA LYS A 53 11.62 -15.27 -20.61
C LYS A 53 12.59 -16.41 -20.26
N ALA A 54 13.88 -16.09 -20.08
CA ALA A 54 14.88 -17.06 -19.63
C ALA A 54 14.57 -17.57 -18.22
N LEU A 55 14.25 -16.66 -17.28
CA LEU A 55 13.87 -17.01 -15.91
C LEU A 55 12.60 -17.85 -15.88
N SER A 56 11.55 -17.45 -16.62
CA SER A 56 10.31 -18.23 -16.68
C SER A 56 10.54 -19.63 -17.26
N LYS A 57 11.40 -19.77 -18.27
CA LYS A 57 11.74 -21.06 -18.85
C LYS A 57 12.49 -21.95 -17.84
N HIS A 58 13.44 -21.38 -17.10
CA HIS A 58 14.17 -22.09 -16.06
C HIS A 58 13.23 -22.57 -14.95
N ILE A 59 12.33 -21.70 -14.46
CA ILE A 59 11.32 -22.06 -13.45
C ILE A 59 10.41 -23.19 -13.95
N SER A 60 9.97 -23.14 -15.22
CA SER A 60 9.16 -24.21 -15.80
C SER A 60 9.91 -25.53 -15.91
N GLN A 61 11.19 -25.52 -16.25
CA GLN A 61 12.03 -26.72 -16.30
C GLN A 61 12.18 -27.32 -14.90
N THR A 62 12.58 -26.52 -13.91
CA THR A 62 12.69 -26.98 -12.53
C THR A 62 11.35 -27.51 -12.01
N ARG A 63 10.23 -26.82 -12.25
CA ARG A 63 8.92 -27.32 -11.81
C ARG A 63 8.57 -28.66 -12.46
N SER A 64 8.89 -28.84 -13.75
CA SER A 64 8.66 -30.09 -14.47
C SER A 64 9.46 -31.25 -13.89
N GLU A 65 10.69 -31.00 -13.43
CA GLU A 65 11.55 -31.99 -12.78
C GLU A 65 11.00 -32.41 -11.41
N TRP A 66 10.32 -31.52 -10.71
CA TRP A 66 9.72 -31.82 -9.40
C TRP A 66 8.36 -32.53 -9.51
N THR A 67 7.62 -32.35 -10.61
CA THR A 67 6.38 -33.10 -10.89
C THR A 67 6.60 -34.51 -11.41
N GLY A 68 7.84 -34.88 -11.73
CA GLY A 68 8.23 -36.22 -12.18
C GLY A 68 8.67 -37.17 -11.06
N ILE A 69 8.45 -36.81 -9.79
CA ILE A 69 8.76 -37.60 -8.59
C ILE A 69 7.47 -38.04 -7.93
#